data_AF-N1WJG1-F1
#
_entry.id   AF-N1WJG1-F1
#
_cell.length_a   1.000
_cell.length_b   1.000
_cell.length_c   1.000
_cell.angle_alpha   90.00
_cell.angle_beta   90.00
_cell.angle_gamma   90.00
#
_symmetry.space_group_name_H-M   'P 1'
#
loop_
_entity.id
_entity.type
_entity.pdbx_description
1 polymer ?
#
loop_
_entity_poly.entity_id
_entity_poly.type
_entity_poly.pdbx_seq_one_letter_code
_entity_poly.pdbx_strand_id
1 'polypeptide(L)'
;MSLNFFTAVSFGKKFFQNSTRIRIKVAPYVFFFFLFIPVLIGGRSNGELTVDGKYKYYNVGLQDQFTFLEINGQIENLSGKDHAEAFFTMNFYDKDDYLLESCQFAVQGLPTGHKKDFYASAKYVDLKLIKRFTIEFEGSN
;
A
#
# COMPACT_ATOMS: atom_id res chain seq x y z
N MET A 1 -39.86 -25.75 42.68
CA MET A 1 -39.64 -27.18 43.00
C MET A 1 -38.74 -27.70 41.89
N SER A 2 -37.43 -27.90 42.04
CA SER A 2 -36.72 -28.68 43.09
C SER A 2 -37.38 -30.06 43.21
N LEU A 3 -36.72 -31.20 43.03
CA LEU A 3 -35.40 -31.59 43.51
C LEU A 3 -35.04 -32.96 42.86
N ASN A 4 -33.76 -33.14 42.52
CA ASN A 4 -32.90 -34.28 42.89
C ASN A 4 -33.19 -35.71 42.35
N PHE A 5 -32.28 -36.25 41.54
CA PHE A 5 -31.12 -37.12 41.90
C PHE A 5 -31.54 -38.53 42.37
N PHE A 6 -31.01 -39.59 41.74
CA PHE A 6 -29.88 -40.36 42.26
C PHE A 6 -29.41 -41.45 41.27
N THR A 7 -28.11 -41.71 41.35
CA THR A 7 -27.21 -42.67 40.69
C THR A 7 -27.69 -44.12 40.48
N ALA A 8 -27.15 -44.77 39.44
CA ALA A 8 -26.75 -46.17 39.53
C ALA A 8 -25.51 -46.47 38.67
N VAL A 9 -24.50 -47.04 39.34
CA VAL A 9 -23.22 -47.54 38.85
C VAL A 9 -23.42 -48.88 38.14
N SER A 10 -22.60 -49.17 37.12
CA SER A 10 -22.31 -50.55 36.69
C SER A 10 -20.83 -50.68 36.32
N PHE A 11 -20.11 -51.42 37.16
CA PHE A 11 -18.74 -51.86 37.00
C PHE A 11 -18.73 -53.18 36.23
N GLY A 12 -17.94 -53.28 35.16
CA GLY A 12 -17.76 -54.52 34.40
C GLY A 12 -16.33 -54.62 33.84
N LYS A 13 -15.51 -55.41 34.54
CA LYS A 13 -14.08 -55.72 34.34
C LYS A 13 -13.57 -55.89 32.89
N LYS A 14 -12.37 -55.31 32.66
CA LYS A 14 -11.31 -55.75 31.72
C LYS A 14 -11.15 -57.28 31.70
N PHE A 15 -10.85 -57.87 30.54
CA PHE A 15 -9.59 -58.60 30.28
C PHE A 15 -9.52 -59.21 28.86
N PHE A 16 -8.27 -59.41 28.39
CA PHE A 16 -7.80 -60.06 27.15
C PHE A 16 -7.99 -59.31 25.82
N GLN A 17 -7.06 -59.26 24.86
CA GLN A 17 -5.61 -59.48 24.75
C GLN A 17 -5.30 -59.28 23.24
N ASN A 18 -4.12 -58.76 22.92
CA ASN A 18 -3.39 -58.91 21.66
C ASN A 18 -3.95 -58.35 20.33
N SER A 19 -3.25 -57.29 19.87
CA SER A 19 -2.51 -57.26 18.59
C SER A 19 -3.26 -57.62 17.30
N THR A 20 -3.65 -56.61 16.51
CA THR A 20 -3.01 -56.32 15.20
C THR A 20 -3.54 -55.04 14.55
N ARG A 21 -2.61 -54.10 14.28
CA ARG A 21 -2.57 -53.12 13.18
C ARG A 21 -3.89 -52.65 12.57
N ILE A 22 -4.41 -51.54 13.07
CA ILE A 22 -5.25 -50.62 12.27
C ILE A 22 -4.37 -49.42 11.92
N ARG A 23 -3.68 -49.49 10.77
CA ARG A 23 -2.92 -48.38 10.19
C ARG A 23 -3.89 -47.36 9.60
N ILE A 24 -4.40 -46.46 10.43
CA ILE A 24 -5.05 -45.23 9.95
C ILE A 24 -3.92 -44.24 9.63
N LYS A 25 -3.51 -44.18 8.36
CA LYS A 25 -2.63 -43.13 7.82
C LYS A 25 -3.43 -41.81 7.81
N VAL A 26 -3.45 -41.11 8.94
CA VAL A 26 -3.92 -39.72 9.01
C VAL A 26 -2.74 -38.81 8.65
N ALA A 27 -2.99 -37.87 7.72
CA ALA A 27 -2.12 -36.78 7.27
C ALA A 27 -0.99 -37.17 6.28
N PRO A 28 -0.85 -36.42 5.15
CA PRO A 28 -0.67 -34.97 5.19
C PRO A 28 -1.53 -34.22 4.16
N TYR A 29 -2.63 -33.61 4.63
CA TYR A 29 -3.36 -32.57 3.90
C TYR A 29 -2.82 -31.14 4.22
N VAL A 30 -1.58 -31.05 4.71
CA VAL A 30 -0.96 -29.79 5.17
C VAL A 30 0.07 -29.24 4.16
N PHE A 31 0.34 -29.95 3.06
CA PHE A 31 1.48 -29.60 2.18
C PHE A 31 1.12 -28.83 0.88
N PHE A 32 -0.09 -28.29 0.77
CA PHE A 32 -0.54 -27.60 -0.47
C PHE A 32 -0.98 -26.13 -0.28
N PHE A 33 -0.59 -25.48 0.81
CA PHE A 33 -0.95 -24.06 1.04
C PHE A 33 0.19 -23.05 0.82
N PHE A 34 1.37 -23.47 0.38
CA PHE A 34 2.51 -22.55 0.14
C PHE A 34 2.78 -22.21 -1.34
N LEU A 35 1.97 -22.71 -2.28
CA LEU A 35 2.15 -22.43 -3.72
C LEU A 35 1.29 -21.26 -4.25
N PHE A 36 0.63 -20.51 -3.38
CA PHE A 36 -0.11 -19.28 -3.73
C PHE A 36 0.46 -18.06 -3.00
N ILE A 37 1.78 -17.88 -3.03
CA ILE A 37 2.29 -16.51 -3.00
C ILE A 37 2.25 -16.06 -4.46
N PRO A 38 1.25 -15.26 -4.90
CA PRO A 38 1.49 -14.44 -6.05
C PRO A 38 2.63 -13.52 -5.62
N VAL A 39 3.86 -13.86 -6.03
CA VAL A 39 4.89 -12.86 -6.16
C VAL A 39 4.32 -11.92 -7.19
N LEU A 40 3.62 -10.89 -6.71
CA LEU A 40 3.35 -9.70 -7.46
C LEU A 40 4.75 -9.19 -7.82
N ILE A 41 5.20 -9.61 -9.00
CA ILE A 41 6.27 -8.97 -9.72
C ILE A 41 5.73 -7.56 -9.95
N GLY A 42 5.98 -6.69 -8.97
CA GLY A 42 5.74 -5.27 -9.07
C GLY A 42 6.63 -4.82 -10.20
N GLY A 43 6.06 -4.75 -11.41
CA GLY A 43 6.67 -4.02 -12.50
C GLY A 43 7.00 -2.66 -11.93
N ARG A 44 8.30 -2.31 -11.94
CA ARG A 44 8.74 -0.96 -11.57
C ARG A 44 7.83 -0.02 -12.35
N SER A 45 6.96 0.72 -11.66
CA SER A 45 6.27 1.83 -12.28
C SER A 45 7.37 2.70 -12.85
N ASN A 46 7.33 2.95 -14.17
CA ASN A 46 8.45 3.58 -14.85
C ASN A 46 8.68 5.03 -14.41
N GLY A 47 7.88 5.54 -13.45
CA GLY A 47 7.86 6.91 -12.97
C GLY A 47 7.54 7.91 -14.08
N GLU A 48 7.14 9.10 -13.69
CA GLU A 48 6.92 10.21 -14.61
C GLU A 48 7.88 11.34 -14.28
N LEU A 49 8.33 12.04 -15.31
CA LEU A 49 9.23 13.18 -15.14
C LEU A 49 8.45 14.41 -14.72
N THR A 50 9.07 15.24 -13.87
CA THR A 50 8.62 16.62 -13.70
C THR A 50 8.68 17.37 -15.03
N VAL A 51 7.95 18.48 -15.13
CA VAL A 51 7.87 19.26 -16.38
C VAL A 51 9.24 19.74 -16.87
N ASP A 52 10.16 20.04 -15.95
CA ASP A 52 11.54 20.42 -16.26
C ASP A 52 12.48 19.22 -16.55
N GLY A 53 12.00 17.99 -16.37
CA GLY A 53 12.75 16.75 -16.59
C GLY A 53 13.82 16.45 -15.54
N LYS A 54 13.95 17.26 -14.48
CA LYS A 54 15.04 17.16 -13.49
C LYS A 54 14.72 16.25 -12.31
N TYR A 55 13.45 15.89 -12.14
CA TYR A 55 13.01 14.99 -11.08
C TYR A 55 12.06 13.97 -11.66
N LYS A 56 11.86 12.89 -10.93
CA LYS A 56 11.02 11.79 -11.35
C LYS A 56 10.15 11.30 -10.21
N TYR A 57 8.84 11.28 -10.41
CA TYR A 57 7.89 10.89 -9.37
C TYR A 57 7.27 9.51 -9.63
N TYR A 58 6.89 8.83 -8.55
CA TYR A 58 6.44 7.45 -8.53
C TYR A 58 5.31 7.27 -7.52
N ASN A 59 4.48 6.27 -7.76
CA ASN A 59 3.51 5.74 -6.78
C ASN A 59 2.64 6.84 -6.16
N VAL A 60 2.22 7.82 -6.97
CA VAL A 60 1.40 8.95 -6.52
C VAL A 60 -0.01 8.43 -6.26
N GLY A 61 -0.41 8.46 -4.99
CA GLY A 61 -1.76 8.19 -4.52
C GLY A 61 -2.51 9.49 -4.30
N LEU A 62 -3.79 9.50 -4.68
CA LEU A 62 -4.74 10.57 -4.43
C LEU A 62 -5.90 9.99 -3.63
N GLN A 63 -6.16 10.54 -2.44
CA GLN A 63 -7.23 10.09 -1.56
C GLN A 63 -8.12 11.27 -1.18
N ASP A 64 -9.41 11.16 -1.47
CA ASP A 64 -10.39 12.17 -1.07
C ASP A 64 -10.63 12.10 0.45
N GLN A 65 -10.42 13.23 1.12
CA GLN A 65 -10.60 13.43 2.55
C GLN A 65 -11.60 14.56 2.79
N PHE A 66 -12.83 14.44 2.28
CA PHE A 66 -14.02 15.31 2.48
C PHE A 66 -13.81 16.83 2.26
N THR A 67 -12.93 17.46 3.03
CA THR A 67 -12.50 18.85 2.92
C THR A 67 -11.26 19.10 2.05
N PHE A 68 -10.47 18.07 1.74
CA PHE A 68 -9.28 18.18 0.91
C PHE A 68 -8.95 16.85 0.23
N LEU A 69 -8.09 16.91 -0.79
CA LEU A 69 -7.47 15.75 -1.41
C LEU A 69 -6.11 15.52 -0.75
N GLU A 70 -5.92 14.37 -0.14
CA GLU A 70 -4.62 13.91 0.38
C GLU A 70 -3.81 13.29 -0.75
N ILE A 71 -2.54 13.67 -0.83
CA ILE A 71 -1.64 13.24 -1.89
C ILE A 71 -0.37 12.70 -1.22
N ASN A 72 0.03 11.50 -1.62
CA ASN A 72 1.28 10.89 -1.19
C ASN A 72 1.99 10.29 -2.39
N GLY A 73 3.31 10.34 -2.40
CA GLY A 73 4.08 9.76 -3.49
C GLY A 73 5.57 9.74 -3.19
N GLN A 74 6.34 9.40 -4.19
CA GLN A 74 7.79 9.42 -4.13
C GLN A 74 8.35 10.30 -5.22
N ILE A 75 9.42 11.02 -4.93
CA ILE A 75 10.17 11.81 -5.90
C ILE A 75 11.66 11.48 -5.83
N GLU A 76 12.28 11.33 -6.99
CA GLU A 76 13.70 11.06 -7.19
C GLU A 76 14.35 12.28 -7.83
N ASN A 77 15.53 12.64 -7.34
CA ASN A 77 16.28 13.77 -7.84
C ASN A 77 17.27 13.35 -8.92
N LEU A 78 17.05 13.85 -10.13
CA LEU A 78 17.91 13.64 -11.31
C LEU A 78 18.64 14.93 -11.72
N SER A 79 18.53 16.01 -10.93
CA SER A 79 18.98 17.36 -11.29
C SER A 79 20.50 17.53 -11.29
N GLY A 80 21.23 16.62 -10.63
CA GLY A 80 22.67 16.76 -10.39
C GLY A 80 23.04 17.67 -9.21
N LYS A 81 22.05 18.22 -8.49
CA LYS A 81 22.25 19.10 -7.32
C LYS A 81 21.58 18.51 -6.09
N ASP A 82 22.26 18.58 -4.94
CA ASP A 82 21.67 18.20 -3.66
C ASP A 82 20.80 19.33 -3.11
N HIS A 83 19.65 18.99 -2.54
CA HIS A 83 18.75 19.95 -1.92
C HIS A 83 18.59 19.66 -0.44
N ALA A 84 18.87 20.65 0.41
CA ALA A 84 18.45 20.60 1.81
C ALA A 84 16.92 20.61 1.91
N GLU A 85 16.27 21.35 1.02
CA GLU A 85 14.82 21.41 0.83
C GLU A 85 14.53 21.71 -0.64
N ALA A 86 13.55 21.03 -1.22
CA ALA A 86 13.12 21.21 -2.60
C ALA A 86 11.61 21.46 -2.64
N PHE A 87 11.19 22.52 -3.34
CA PHE A 87 9.79 22.93 -3.46
C PHE A 87 9.22 22.57 -4.82
N PHE A 88 7.99 22.10 -4.83
CA PHE A 88 7.29 21.67 -6.03
C PHE A 88 5.85 22.17 -6.04
N THR A 89 5.37 22.53 -7.23
CA THR A 89 3.95 22.69 -7.53
C THR A 89 3.42 21.44 -8.19
N MET A 90 2.26 20.97 -7.75
CA MET A 90 1.47 19.94 -8.42
C MET A 90 0.23 20.57 -9.02
N ASN A 91 0.03 20.40 -10.32
CA ASN A 91 -1.08 20.94 -11.08
C ASN A 91 -2.05 19.84 -11.47
N PHE A 92 -3.35 20.00 -11.22
CA PHE A 92 -4.40 19.04 -11.55
C PHE A 92 -5.22 19.51 -12.75
N TYR A 93 -5.47 18.61 -13.70
CA TYR A 93 -6.16 18.92 -14.94
C TYR A 93 -7.38 18.03 -15.14
N ASP A 94 -8.42 18.59 -15.76
CA ASP A 94 -9.60 17.83 -16.19
C ASP A 94 -9.38 17.11 -17.52
N LYS A 95 -10.47 16.55 -18.08
CA LYS A 95 -10.43 15.80 -19.34
C LYS A 95 -10.14 16.64 -20.59
N ASP A 96 -10.36 17.95 -20.49
CA ASP A 96 -10.17 18.91 -21.57
C ASP A 96 -8.87 19.72 -21.35
N ASP A 97 -7.99 19.25 -20.45
CA ASP A 97 -6.74 19.87 -20.03
C ASP A 97 -6.91 21.25 -19.36
N TYR A 98 -8.08 21.58 -18.82
CA TYR A 98 -8.23 22.77 -17.98
C TYR A 98 -7.64 22.53 -16.59
N LEU A 99 -6.88 23.52 -16.11
CA LEU A 99 -6.36 23.51 -14.74
C LEU A 99 -7.52 23.61 -13.75
N LEU A 100 -7.67 22.58 -12.93
CA LEU A 100 -8.65 22.51 -11.84
C LEU A 100 -8.12 23.23 -10.60
N GLU A 101 -6.91 22.88 -10.18
CA GLU A 101 -6.27 23.44 -8.99
C GLU A 101 -4.76 23.15 -8.97
N SER A 102 -4.02 23.90 -8.17
CA SER A 102 -2.60 23.68 -7.89
C SER A 102 -2.35 23.56 -6.39
N CYS A 103 -1.41 22.70 -5.98
CA CYS A 103 -0.94 22.65 -4.60
C CYS A 103 0.58 22.58 -4.53
N GLN A 104 1.16 23.14 -3.48
CA GLN A 104 2.60 23.13 -3.25
C GLN A 104 2.98 22.08 -2.21
N PHE A 105 4.15 21.49 -2.36
CA PHE A 105 4.77 20.64 -1.36
C PHE A 105 6.28 20.80 -1.33
N ALA A 106 6.87 20.46 -0.19
CA ALA A 106 8.31 20.49 0.02
C ALA A 106 8.82 19.10 0.34
N VAL A 107 10.03 18.79 -0.12
CA VAL A 107 10.76 17.56 0.21
C VAL A 107 12.05 17.91 0.92
N GLN A 108 12.14 17.49 2.18
CA GLN A 108 13.30 17.72 3.04
C GLN A 108 14.41 16.70 2.73
N GLY A 109 15.63 17.21 2.55
CA GLY A 109 16.83 16.42 2.33
C GLY A 109 16.69 15.49 1.13
N LEU A 110 16.84 16.06 -0.08
CA LEU A 110 16.73 15.38 -1.36
C LEU A 110 18.06 15.40 -2.13
N PRO A 111 19.02 14.51 -1.79
CA PRO A 111 20.28 14.38 -2.51
C PRO A 111 20.08 13.87 -3.94
N THR A 112 21.06 14.16 -4.80
CA THR A 112 21.14 13.69 -6.18
C THR A 112 21.13 12.16 -6.24
N GLY A 113 20.26 11.59 -7.09
CA GLY A 113 20.11 10.15 -7.27
C GLY A 113 19.31 9.46 -6.17
N HIS A 114 18.81 10.19 -5.17
CA HIS A 114 18.00 9.62 -4.11
C HIS A 114 16.51 9.84 -4.34
N LYS A 115 15.72 8.89 -3.84
CA LYS A 115 14.26 8.94 -3.79
C LYS A 115 13.78 9.25 -2.37
N LYS A 116 12.75 10.08 -2.26
CA LYS A 116 12.10 10.46 -0.99
C LYS A 116 10.59 10.44 -1.14
N ASP A 117 9.91 10.12 -0.05
CA ASP A 117 8.46 10.26 0.02
C ASP A 117 8.11 11.76 0.14
N PHE A 118 6.98 12.15 -0.45
CA PHE A 118 6.39 13.46 -0.30
C PHE A 118 4.92 13.34 0.09
N TYR A 119 4.41 14.38 0.73
CA TYR A 119 3.03 14.51 1.15
C TYR A 119 2.55 15.91 0.75
N ALA A 120 1.37 15.97 0.17
CA ALA A 120 0.73 17.22 -0.24
C ALA A 120 -0.77 17.15 0.05
N SER A 121 -1.42 18.31 0.01
CA SER A 121 -2.88 18.38 0.08
C SER A 121 -3.39 19.49 -0.81
N ALA A 122 -4.44 19.21 -1.58
CA ALA A 122 -5.14 20.19 -2.39
C ALA A 122 -6.55 20.42 -1.84
N LYS A 123 -6.98 21.67 -1.72
CA LYS A 123 -8.35 22.00 -1.30
C LYS A 123 -9.23 22.15 -2.53
N TYR A 124 -10.53 21.91 -2.36
CA TYR A 124 -11.56 22.23 -3.36
C TYR A 124 -11.44 21.52 -4.73
N VAL A 125 -10.71 20.40 -4.81
CA VAL A 125 -10.63 19.58 -6.04
C VAL A 125 -11.37 18.25 -5.85
N ASP A 126 -12.34 17.96 -6.72
CA ASP A 126 -13.02 16.67 -6.75
C ASP A 126 -12.14 15.66 -7.49
N LEU A 127 -11.75 14.58 -6.81
CA LEU A 127 -10.94 13.49 -7.36
C LEU A 127 -11.51 12.93 -8.67
N LYS A 128 -12.84 12.94 -8.86
CA LYS A 128 -13.50 12.41 -10.06
C LYS A 128 -13.25 13.26 -11.31
N LEU A 129 -12.99 14.54 -11.12
CA LEU A 129 -12.74 15.49 -12.21
C LEU A 129 -11.30 15.40 -12.72
N ILE A 130 -10.35 15.02 -11.86
CA ILE A 130 -8.93 14.90 -12.21
C ILE A 130 -8.75 13.79 -13.25
N LYS A 131 -8.10 14.12 -14.38
CA LYS A 131 -7.68 13.16 -15.41
C LYS A 131 -6.16 13.06 -15.54
N ARG A 132 -5.46 14.14 -15.24
CA ARG A 132 -4.01 14.22 -15.30
C ARG A 132 -3.51 15.15 -14.23
N PHE A 133 -2.28 14.96 -13.81
CA PHE A 133 -1.55 15.94 -13.02
C PHE A 133 -0.12 16.09 -13.55
N THR A 134 0.54 17.19 -13.20
CA THR A 134 1.98 17.40 -13.42
C THR A 134 2.63 17.87 -12.13
N ILE A 135 3.93 17.65 -12.01
CA ILE A 135 4.76 18.20 -10.93
C ILE A 135 5.85 19.08 -11.55
N GLU A 136 6.02 20.27 -10.99
CA GLU A 136 6.95 21.32 -11.42
C GLU A 136 7.84 21.70 -10.26
N PHE A 137 9.15 21.83 -10.50
CA PHE A 137 10.10 22.31 -9.50
C PHE A 137 10.09 23.84 -9.45
N GLU A 138 10.05 24.42 -8.24
CA GLU A 138 9.93 25.88 -8.04
C GLU A 138 11.27 26.60 -7.84
N GLY A 139 12.41 25.92 -8.06
CA GLY A 139 13.73 26.53 -7.91
C GLY A 139 14.25 27.20 -9.18
N SER A 140 15.17 28.15 -9.00
CA SER A 140 15.95 28.72 -10.11
C SER A 140 16.90 27.67 -10.71
N ASN A 141 16.89 27.54 -12.03
CA ASN A 141 17.75 26.63 -12.80
C ASN A 141 19.25 26.84 -12.54
#